data_AF-A0A3P6TLN6-F1
#
_entry.id   AF-A0A3P6TLN6-F1
#
_cell.length_a   1.000
_cell.length_b   1.000
_cell.length_c   1.000
_cell.angle_alpha   90.00
_cell.angle_beta   90.00
_cell.angle_gamma   90.00
#
_symmetry.space_group_name_H-M   'P 1'
#
loop_
_entity.id
_entity.type
_entity.pdbx_description
1 polymer ?
#
loop_
_entity_poly.entity_id
_entity_poly.type
_entity_poly.pdbx_seq_one_letter_code
_entity_poly.pdbx_strand_id
1 'polypeptide(L)' 'MHKQDGFCARCGHNLLLPPGFTSAQKEAALELHDLEWCSRSCAAVINERRLKRHRLDLVGRERAAQRLLVPGERLAKF' A
#
# COMPACT_ATOMS: atom_id res chain seq x y z
N MET A 1 9.78 -23.14 -12.43
CA MET A 1 9.82 -22.31 -11.20
C MET A 1 8.50 -21.53 -11.10
N HIS A 2 7.58 -21.95 -10.23
CA HIS A 2 6.36 -21.18 -9.94
C HIS A 2 6.76 -19.94 -9.15
N LYS A 3 6.90 -18.78 -9.80
CA LYS A 3 6.79 -17.51 -9.07
C LYS A 3 5.35 -17.48 -8.55
N GLN A 4 5.18 -17.37 -7.24
CA GLN A 4 3.87 -17.10 -6.65
C GLN A 4 3.49 -15.69 -7.12
N ASP A 5 2.79 -15.63 -8.24
CA ASP A 5 2.33 -14.38 -8.86
C ASP A 5 1.52 -13.59 -7.82
N GLY A 6 2.08 -12.49 -7.33
CA GLY A 6 1.46 -11.68 -6.27
C GLY A 6 2.00 -11.93 -4.85
N PHE A 7 3.06 -12.71 -4.64
CA PHE A 7 3.70 -12.83 -3.32
C PHE A 7 4.58 -11.62 -3.00
N CYS A 8 4.31 -10.95 -1.87
CA CYS A 8 5.19 -9.92 -1.34
C CYS A 8 6.14 -10.51 -0.29
N ALA A 9 7.44 -10.58 -0.63
CA ALA A 9 8.48 -11.08 0.29
C ALA A 9 8.65 -10.21 1.54
N ARG A 10 8.24 -8.94 1.50
CA ARG A 10 8.36 -8.00 2.63
C ARG A 10 7.31 -8.26 3.72
N CYS A 11 6.06 -8.51 3.34
CA CYS A 11 5.00 -8.78 4.30
C CYS A 11 4.66 -10.26 4.47
N GLY A 12 5.14 -11.13 3.58
CA GLY A 12 4.88 -12.58 3.61
C GLY A 12 3.47 -12.96 3.14
N HIS A 13 2.73 -12.05 2.50
CA HIS A 13 1.36 -12.29 2.04
C HIS A 13 1.27 -12.28 0.52
N ASN A 14 0.28 -13.03 0.01
CA ASN A 14 -0.13 -12.96 -1.39
C ASN A 14 -1.16 -11.85 -1.58
N LEU A 15 -0.93 -10.99 -2.56
CA LEU A 15 -1.87 -9.98 -3.00
C LEU A 15 -3.01 -10.65 -3.77
N LEU A 16 -4.23 -10.19 -3.52
CA LEU A 16 -5.38 -10.53 -4.35
C LEU A 16 -5.28 -9.74 -5.65
N LEU A 17 -4.82 -10.41 -6.71
CA LEU A 17 -4.71 -9.84 -8.05
C LEU A 17 -5.94 -10.23 -8.89
N PRO A 18 -6.52 -9.32 -9.69
CA PRO A 18 -7.65 -9.65 -10.55
C PRO A 18 -7.32 -10.77 -11.54
N PRO A 19 -8.28 -11.67 -11.84
CA PRO A 19 -8.10 -12.66 -12.90
C PRO A 19 -7.90 -11.94 -14.23
N GLY A 20 -6.92 -12.39 -15.02
CA GLY A 20 -6.59 -11.80 -16.32
C GLY A 20 -5.52 -10.71 -16.29
N PHE A 21 -4.95 -10.37 -15.13
CA PHE A 21 -3.75 -9.53 -15.10
C PHE A 21 -2.60 -10.19 -15.87
N THR A 22 -1.99 -9.42 -16.78
CA THR A 22 -0.75 -9.83 -17.45
C THR A 22 0.41 -9.83 -16.45
N SER A 23 1.51 -10.53 -16.75
CA SER A 23 2.67 -10.58 -15.85
C SER A 23 3.18 -9.18 -15.47
N ALA A 24 3.22 -8.24 -16.42
CA ALA A 24 3.61 -6.86 -16.17
C ALA A 24 2.64 -6.12 -15.23
N GLN A 25 1.33 -6.38 -15.35
CA GLN A 25 0.34 -5.80 -14.43
C GLN A 25 0.46 -6.39 -13.01
N LYS A 26 0.78 -7.68 -12.90
CA LYS A 26 1.03 -8.31 -11.59
C LYS A 26 2.27 -7.75 -10.91
N GLU A 27 3.34 -7.53 -11.69
CA GLU A 27 4.57 -6.89 -11.22
C GLU A 27 4.32 -5.44 -10.77
N ALA A 28 3.62 -4.65 -11.59
CA ALA A 28 3.26 -3.28 -11.22
C ALA A 28 2.39 -3.22 -9.94
N ALA A 29 1.46 -4.16 -9.76
CA ALA A 29 0.65 -4.26 -8.55
C ALA A 29 1.48 -4.62 -7.31
N LEU A 30 2.49 -5.49 -7.46
CA LEU A 30 3.44 -5.85 -6.41
C LEU A 30 4.32 -4.67 -6.01
N GLU A 31 4.87 -3.95 -6.98
CA GLU A 31 5.67 -2.74 -6.73
C GLU A 31 4.84 -1.67 -6.02
N LEU A 32 3.62 -1.41 -6.52
CA LEU A 32 2.71 -0.47 -5.88
C LEU A 32 2.40 -0.86 -4.44
N HIS A 33 2.15 -2.14 -4.19
CA HIS A 33 1.95 -2.63 -2.83
C HIS A 33 3.18 -2.37 -1.96
N ASP A 34 4.38 -2.73 -2.42
CA ASP A 34 5.59 -2.57 -1.62
C ASP A 34 5.83 -1.10 -1.20
N LEU A 35 5.56 -0.19 -2.14
CA LEU A 35 5.77 1.25 -1.99
C LEU A 35 4.67 1.97 -1.22
N GLU A 36 3.41 1.55 -1.36
CA GLU A 36 2.26 2.31 -0.84
C GLU A 36 1.46 1.58 0.24
N TRP A 37 1.34 0.25 0.17
CA TRP A 37 0.36 -0.50 0.96
C TRP A 37 0.96 -1.59 1.85
N CYS A 38 2.24 -1.90 1.72
CA CYS A 38 2.87 -2.93 2.53
C CYS A 38 2.95 -2.46 3.98
N SER A 39 2.43 -3.25 4.89
CA SER A 39 2.42 -2.94 6.33
C SER A 39 3.80 -3.06 6.97
N ARG A 40 4.72 -3.79 6.30
CA ARG A 40 6.11 -3.96 6.70
C ARG A 40 7.08 -3.10 5.86
N SER A 41 6.59 -2.08 5.14
CA SER A 41 7.47 -1.06 4.54
C SER A 41 8.38 -0.44 5.60
N CYS A 42 9.52 0.12 5.18
CA CYS A 42 10.47 0.68 6.14
C CYS A 42 9.87 1.87 6.91
N ALA A 43 10.40 2.14 8.11
CA ALA A 43 9.91 3.21 8.98
C ALA A 43 9.92 4.59 8.30
N ALA A 44 10.91 4.85 7.44
CA ALA A 44 10.99 6.10 6.67
C ALA A 44 9.78 6.28 5.74
N VAL A 45 9.40 5.23 4.99
CA VAL A 45 8.22 5.26 4.11
C VAL A 45 6.94 5.40 4.91
N ILE A 46 6.81 4.69 6.05
CA ILE A 46 5.64 4.82 6.94
C ILE A 46 5.52 6.27 7.47
N ASN A 47 6.63 6.89 7.88
CA ASN A 47 6.64 8.28 8.35
C ASN A 47 6.29 9.28 7.24
N GLU A 48 6.80 9.07 6.02
CA GLU A 48 6.44 9.90 4.87
C GLU A 48 4.92 9.83 4.58
N ARG A 49 4.34 8.62 4.61
CA ARG A 49 2.89 8.45 4.45
C ARG A 49 2.11 9.16 5.55
N ARG A 50 2.55 9.09 6.81
CA ARG A 50 1.93 9.80 7.93
C ARG A 50 1.93 11.31 7.71
N LEU A 51 3.07 11.88 7.33
CA LEU A 51 3.19 13.31 7.06
C LEU A 51 2.33 13.75 5.86
N LYS A 52 2.34 12.97 4.78
CA LYS A 52 1.54 13.24 3.58
C LYS A 52 0.05 13.17 3.89
N ARG A 53 -0.38 12.20 4.71
CA ARG A 53 -1.77 12.07 5.16
C ARG A 53 -2.20 13.27 6.00
N HIS A 54 -1.40 13.63 7.00
CA HIS A 54 -1.66 14.79 7.85
C HIS A 54 -1.79 16.09 7.02
N ARG A 55 -0.90 16.28 6.03
CA ARG A 55 -1.00 17.41 5.10
C ARG A 55 -2.28 17.41 4.27
N LEU A 56 -2.75 16.25 3.83
CA LEU A 56 -4.00 16.12 3.06
C LEU A 56 -5.23 16.40 3.93
N ASP A 57 -5.22 15.95 5.18
CA ASP A 57 -6.29 16.24 6.14
C ASP A 57 -6.42 17.75 6.41
N LEU A 58 -5.29 18.45 6.60
CA LEU A 58 -5.26 19.90 6.82
C LEU A 58 -5.87 20.72 5.67
N VAL A 59 -5.83 20.20 4.43
CA VAL A 59 -6.41 20.87 3.25
C VAL A 59 -7.78 20.30 2.85
N GLY A 60 -8.42 19.52 3.73
CA GLY A 60 -9.75 18.95 3.49
C GLY A 60 -9.81 17.89 2.39
N ARG A 61 -8.69 17.21 2.09
CA ARG A 61 -8.61 16.17 1.05
C ARG A 61 -8.68 14.75 1.64
N GLU A 62 -9.71 14.52 2.45
CA GLU A 62 -9.92 13.29 3.22
C GLU A 62 -9.93 12.03 2.34
N ARG A 63 -10.57 12.06 1.16
CA ARG A 63 -10.58 10.94 0.22
C ARG A 63 -9.20 10.57 -0.31
N ALA A 64 -8.28 11.53 -0.41
CA ALA A 64 -6.90 11.27 -0.80
C ALA A 64 -6.09 10.78 0.41
N ALA A 65 -6.34 11.33 1.60
CA ALA A 65 -5.72 10.92 2.85
C ALA A 65 -6.01 9.44 3.18
N GLN A 66 -7.26 8.99 2.98
CA GLN A 66 -7.69 7.61 3.20
C GLN A 66 -6.99 6.57 2.31
N ARG A 67 -6.38 6.99 1.19
CA ARG A 67 -5.62 6.10 0.30
C ARG A 67 -4.22 5.77 0.83
N LEU A 68 -3.72 6.53 1.81
CA LEU A 68 -2.41 6.32 2.41
C LEU A 68 -2.54 5.39 3.61
N LEU A 69 -2.10 4.15 3.44
CA LEU A 69 -2.06 3.19 4.54
C LEU A 69 -0.91 3.55 5.50
N VAL A 70 -1.28 3.88 6.74
CA VAL A 70 -0.33 4.03 7.85
C VAL A 70 -0.62 2.94 8.88
N PRO A 71 0.21 1.88 8.96
CA PRO A 71 0.01 0.80 9.92
C PRO A 71 -0.06 1.31 11.36
N GLY A 72 -1.00 0.78 12.15
CA GLY A 72 -1.17 1.14 13.56
C GLY A 72 -2.01 2.40 13.81
N GLU A 73 -2.32 3.19 12.79
CA GLU A 73 -3.30 4.28 12.92
C GLU A 73 -4.69 3.76 12.51
N ARG A 74 -5.62 3.70 13.46
CA ARG A 74 -7.02 3.43 13.15
C ARG A 74 -7.50 4.52 12.19
N LEU A 75 -7.93 4.14 10.98
CA LEU A 75 -8.76 5.00 10.15
C LEU A 75 -10.01 5.27 10.98
N ALA A 76 -10.16 6.50 11.48
CA ALA A 76 -11.41 6.91 12.10
C ALA A 76 -12.49 6.75 11.03
N LYS A 77 -13.31 5.71 11.19
CA LYS A 77 -14.49 5.48 10.38
C LYS A 77 -15.53 6.48 10.88
N PHE A 78 -15.88 7.45 10.06
CA PHE A 78 -17.12 8.22 10.20
C PHE A 78 -18.23 7.45 9.50
#